data_AF-A0A958XKD4-F1
#
_entry.id   AF-A0A958XKD4-F1
#
_cell.length_a   1.000
_cell.length_b   1.000
_cell.length_c   1.000
_cell.angle_alpha   90.00
_cell.angle_beta   90.00
_cell.angle_gamma   90.00
#
_symmetry.space_group_name_H-M   'P 1'
#
loop_
_entity.id
_entity.type
_entity.pdbx_description
1 polymer ?
#
loop_
_entity_poly.entity_id
_entity_poly.type
_entity_poly.pdbx_seq_one_letter_code
_entity_poly.pdbx_strand_id
1 'polypeptide(L)' 'MEAIIREIRQLVEQNRLNEALDLLLVNVSESQQDEVRVLKRNLAGLEREKRIGAIDYREYTREAVKVAAGILDLTGRLKR' A
#
# COMPACT_ATOMS: atom_id res chain seq x y z
N MET A 1 9.45 5.71 -16.07
CA MET A 1 8.65 5.85 -14.83
C MET A 1 7.16 5.57 -15.04
N GLU A 2 6.52 6.05 -16.12
CA GLU A 2 5.07 5.87 -16.34
C GLU A 2 4.57 4.41 -16.31
N ALA A 3 5.35 3.46 -16.82
CA ALA A 3 4.99 2.04 -16.75
C ALA A 3 4.81 1.55 -15.30
N ILE A 4 5.71 1.94 -14.40
CA ILE A 4 5.67 1.59 -12.98
C ILE A 4 4.50 2.26 -12.27
N ILE A 5 4.29 3.56 -12.50
CA ILE A 5 3.16 4.29 -11.90
C ILE A 5 1.83 3.64 -12.30
N ARG A 6 1.68 3.27 -13.58
CA ARG A 6 0.49 2.57 -14.08
C ARG A 6 0.32 1.20 -13.42
N GLU A 7 1.39 0.45 -13.28
CA GLU A 7 1.37 -0.87 -12.64
C GLU A 7 0.98 -0.79 -11.15
N ILE A 8 1.56 0.15 -10.39
CA ILE A 8 1.20 0.36 -8.98
C ILE A 8 -0.30 0.70 -8.85
N ARG A 9 -0.83 1.57 -9.73
CA ARG A 9 -2.26 1.90 -9.74
C ARG A 9 -3.12 0.68 -10.03
N GLN A 10 -2.75 -0.13 -11.01
CA GLN A 10 -3.46 -1.37 -11.34
C GLN A 10 -3.46 -2.36 -10.17
N LEU A 11 -2.34 -2.49 -9.45
CA LEU A 11 -2.26 -3.34 -8.27
C LEU A 11 -3.19 -2.83 -7.14
N VAL A 12 -3.27 -1.51 -6.94
CA VAL A 12 -4.20 -0.91 -5.97
C VAL A 12 -5.67 -1.15 -6.37
N GLU A 13 -6.02 -0.97 -7.64
CA GLU A 13 -7.37 -1.25 -8.16
C GLU A 13 -7.77 -2.72 -7.99
N GLN A 14 -6.81 -3.64 -8.11
CA GLN A 14 -7.00 -5.07 -7.87
C GLN A 14 -6.97 -5.45 -6.38
N ASN A 15 -6.87 -4.47 -5.48
CA ASN A 15 -6.71 -4.66 -4.03
C ASN A 15 -5.47 -5.52 -3.66
N ARG A 16 -4.44 -5.54 -4.52
CA ARG A 16 -3.15 -6.21 -4.32
C ARG A 16 -2.16 -5.26 -3.63
N LEU A 17 -2.56 -4.76 -2.46
CA LEU A 17 -1.87 -3.67 -1.76
C LEU A 17 -0.44 -4.05 -1.33
N ASN A 18 -0.19 -5.29 -0.90
CA ASN A 18 1.15 -5.72 -0.52
C ASN A 18 2.12 -5.70 -1.71
N GLU A 19 1.66 -6.14 -2.88
CA GLU A 19 2.46 -6.14 -4.11
C GLU A 19 2.71 -4.72 -4.61
N ALA A 20 1.72 -3.84 -4.50
CA ALA A 20 1.89 -2.42 -4.78
C ALA A 20 2.97 -1.79 -3.87
N LEU A 21 2.99 -2.14 -2.58
CA LEU A 21 4.01 -1.67 -1.63
C LEU A 21 5.39 -2.24 -1.92
N ASP A 22 5.48 -3.51 -2.33
CA ASP A 22 6.74 -4.15 -2.73
C ASP A 22 7.35 -3.47 -3.96
N LEU A 23 6.51 -3.19 -4.96
CA LEU A 23 6.93 -2.46 -6.15
C LEU A 23 7.30 -1.01 -5.80
N LEU A 24 6.54 -0.35 -4.94
CA LEU A 24 6.81 1.02 -4.52
C LEU A 24 8.14 1.12 -3.74
N LEU A 25 8.44 0.18 -2.84
CA LEU A 25 9.63 0.18 -1.98
C LEU A 25 10.94 0.27 -2.76
N VAL A 26 11.02 -0.40 -3.91
CA VAL A 26 12.22 -0.41 -4.75
C VAL A 26 12.29 0.78 -5.72
N ASN A 27 11.22 1.55 -5.85
CA ASN A 27 11.13 2.69 -6.78
C ASN A 27 11.11 4.06 -6.08
N VAL A 28 10.87 4.13 -4.77
CA VAL A 28 10.94 5.38 -3.99
C VAL A 28 12.38 5.72 -3.56
N SER A 29 12.61 6.99 -3.21
CA SER A 29 13.90 7.40 -2.62
C SER A 29 14.11 6.76 -1.24
N GLU A 30 15.37 6.66 -0.81
CA GLU A 30 15.71 6.10 0.52
C GLU A 30 14.95 6.80 1.66
N SER A 31 14.82 8.13 1.59
CA SER A 31 14.04 8.94 2.54
C SER A 31 12.54 8.61 2.59
N GLN A 32 11.99 8.00 1.55
CA GLN A 32 10.58 7.61 1.44
C GLN A 32 10.36 6.12 1.74
N GLN A 33 11.42 5.29 1.77
CA GLN A 33 11.30 3.86 2.03
C GLN A 33 10.72 3.58 3.42
N ASP A 34 10.99 4.42 4.41
CA ASP A 34 10.42 4.27 5.75
C ASP A 34 8.90 4.46 5.76
N GLU A 35 8.37 5.41 4.98
CA GLU A 35 6.92 5.57 4.79
C GLU A 35 6.30 4.29 4.19
N VAL A 36 6.95 3.71 3.17
CA VAL A 36 6.51 2.44 2.56
C VAL A 36 6.55 1.28 3.55
N ARG A 37 7.61 1.16 4.36
CA ARG A 37 7.75 0.12 5.39
C ARG A 37 6.68 0.24 6.48
N VAL A 38 6.31 1.46 6.87
CA VAL A 38 5.22 1.71 7.83
C VAL A 38 3.90 1.23 7.24
N LEU A 39 3.57 1.60 6.00
CA LEU A 39 2.35 1.16 5.32
C LEU A 39 2.28 -0.38 5.22
N LYS A 40 3.40 -1.03 4.90
CA LYS A 40 3.50 -2.49 4.82
C LYS A 40 3.27 -3.16 6.17
N ARG A 41 3.82 -2.61 7.25
CA ARG A 41 3.58 -3.10 8.61
C ARG A 41 2.11 -2.96 9.02
N ASN A 42 1.50 -1.81 8.71
CA ASN A 42 0.09 -1.56 9.00
C ASN A 42 -0.81 -2.54 8.25
N LEU A 43 -0.55 -2.77 6.96
CA LEU A 43 -1.29 -3.75 6.16
C LEU A 43 -1.17 -5.17 6.73
N ALA A 44 0.04 -5.61 7.08
CA ALA A 44 0.26 -6.93 7.66
C ALA A 44 -0.45 -7.11 9.02
N GLY A 45 -0.49 -6.07 9.85
CA GLY A 45 -1.26 -6.05 11.09
C GLY A 45 -2.76 -6.20 10.83
N LEU A 46 -3.28 -5.40 9.89
CA LEU A 46 -4.69 -5.40 9.51
C LEU A 46 -5.14 -6.76 8.93
N GLU A 47 -4.33 -7.36 8.07
CA GLU A 47 -4.59 -8.70 7.52
C GLU A 47 -4.57 -9.78 8.59
N ARG A 48 -3.67 -9.66 9.58
CA ARG A 48 -3.62 -10.56 10.73
C ARG A 48 -4.88 -10.43 11.57
N GLU A 49 -5.29 -9.21 11.92
CA GLU A 49 -6.50 -8.94 12.69
C GLU A 49 -7.75 -9.52 12.00
N LYS A 50 -7.87 -9.31 10.67
CA LYS A 50 -8.96 -9.90 9.87
C LYS A 50 -8.95 -11.43 9.94
N ARG A 51 -7.76 -12.04 9.81
CA ARG A 51 -7.60 -13.51 9.83
C ARG A 51 -8.05 -14.12 11.15
N ILE A 52 -7.79 -13.46 12.28
CA ILE A 52 -8.18 -13.94 13.61
C ILE A 52 -9.59 -13.48 14.04
N GLY A 53 -10.30 -12.74 13.18
CA GLY A 53 -11.64 -12.21 13.49
C GLY A 53 -11.65 -11.10 14.53
N ALA A 54 -10.53 -10.41 14.75
CA ALA A 54 -10.41 -9.29 15.70
C ALA A 54 -10.95 -7.95 15.15
N ILE A 55 -11.21 -7.89 13.84
CA ILE A 55 -11.74 -6.72 13.13
C ILE A 55 -12.83 -7.17 12.18
N ASP A 56 -13.90 -6.37 12.06
CA ASP A 56 -14.99 -6.67 11.13
C ASP A 56 -14.63 -6.27 9.67
N TYR A 57 -15.43 -6.73 8.71
CA TYR A 57 -15.17 -6.47 7.29
C TYR A 57 -15.26 -4.98 6.91
N ARG A 58 -16.14 -4.19 7.56
CA ARG A 58 -16.29 -2.76 7.27
C ARG A 58 -15.10 -1.98 7.78
N GLU A 59 -14.68 -2.27 9.01
CA GLU A 59 -13.51 -1.66 9.63
C GLU A 59 -12.24 -2.06 8.88
N TYR A 60 -12.08 -3.34 8.51
CA TYR A 60 -11.01 -3.80 7.64
C TYR A 60 -10.95 -3.01 6.33
N THR A 61 -12.08 -2.90 5.64
CA THR A 61 -12.17 -2.17 4.37
C THR A 61 -11.78 -0.70 4.55
N ARG A 62 -12.22 -0.06 5.64
CA ARG A 62 -11.87 1.32 5.96
C ARG A 62 -10.37 1.51 6.16
N GLU A 63 -9.72 0.64 6.92
CA GLU A 63 -8.28 0.74 7.16
C GLU A 63 -7.47 0.38 5.91
N ALA A 64 -7.91 -0.60 5.12
CA ALA A 64 -7.29 -0.95 3.84
C ALA A 64 -7.34 0.22 2.84
N VAL A 65 -8.43 1.00 2.81
CA VAL A 65 -8.54 2.22 2.00
C VAL A 65 -7.50 3.27 2.41
N LYS A 66 -7.18 3.41 3.70
CA LYS A 66 -6.11 4.34 4.13
C LYS A 66 -4.74 3.90 3.62
N VAL A 67 -4.46 2.60 3.65
CA VAL A 67 -3.22 2.04 3.07
C VAL A 67 -3.17 2.32 1.57
N ALA A 68 -4.26 2.06 0.84
CA ALA A 68 -4.36 2.33 -0.59
C ALA A 68 -4.13 3.82 -0.92
N ALA A 69 -4.72 4.74 -0.13
CA ALA A 69 -4.50 6.16 -0.28
C ALA A 69 -3.02 6.55 -0.07
N GLY A 70 -2.36 5.99 0.95
CA GLY A 70 -0.93 6.21 1.19
C GLY A 70 -0.04 5.71 0.05
N ILE A 71 -0.38 4.55 -0.53
CA ILE A 71 0.33 4.02 -1.72
C ILE A 71 0.19 5.00 -2.89
N LEU A 72 -1.02 5.46 -3.19
CA LEU A 72 -1.28 6.36 -4.33
C LEU A 72 -0.60 7.73 -4.14
N ASP A 73 -0.59 8.26 -2.92
CA ASP A 73 0.09 9.50 -2.59
C ASP A 73 1.61 9.39 -2.82
N LEU A 74 2.25 8.35 -2.26
CA LEU A 74 3.68 8.09 -2.49
C LEU A 74 3.99 7.82 -3.97
N THR A 75 3.09 7.13 -4.68
CA THR A 75 3.21 6.91 -6.12
C THR A 75 3.20 8.23 -6.90
N GLY A 76 2.40 9.21 -6.47
CA GLY A 76 2.38 10.55 -7.05
C GLY A 76 3.67 11.35 -6.80
N ARG A 77 4.45 10.98 -5.79
CA ARG A 77 5.76 11.58 -5.46
C ARG A 77 6.93 10.92 -6.18
N LEU A 78 6.73 9.75 -6.82
CA LEU A 78 7.71 9.17 -7.73
C LEU A 78 7.93 10.19 -8.84
N LYS A 79 9.07 10.89 -8.79
CA LYS A 79 9.45 11.86 -9.81
C LYS A 79 9.36 11.19 -11.17
N ARG A 80 8.92 11.95 -12.18
CA ARG A 80 9.04 11.57 -13.60
C ARG A 80 10.43 11.04 -13.90
#